data_AF-A0A9Q3S375-F1
#
_entry.id   AF-A0A9Q3S375-F1
#
_cell.length_a   1.000
_cell.length_b   1.000
_cell.length_c   1.000
_cell.angle_alpha   90.00
_cell.angle_beta   90.00
_cell.angle_gamma   90.00
#
_symmetry.space_group_name_H-M   'P 1'
#
loop_
_entity.id
_entity.type
_entity.pdbx_description
1 polymer ?
#
loop_
_entity_poly.entity_id
_entity_poly.type
_entity_poly.pdbx_seq_one_letter_code
_entity_poly.pdbx_strand_id
1 'polypeptide(L)'
;MATSASNVSEKLAKAKAAVDKDYVPTDDEEYMGEKQLDYFRVLLLDWKKSIHDAAGQTLQSLQEGPIREPDLNDRASSETDWGIELRTRDRQRKLISKIDAALRRIDQGEYGWCEVTGDPIGLRRLIARPVATMTVEAQEAHERREKISRDD
;
A
#
# COMPACT_ATOMS: atom_id res chain seq x y z
N MET A 1 -10.00 16.88 -8.87
CA MET A 1 -9.29 16.11 -7.82
C MET A 1 -10.14 15.87 -6.56
N ALA A 2 -11.14 16.69 -6.23
CA ALA A 2 -12.04 16.50 -5.07
C ALA A 2 -12.99 15.27 -5.18
N THR A 3 -13.27 14.80 -6.38
CA THR A 3 -14.18 13.67 -6.65
C THR A 3 -13.60 12.30 -6.26
N SER A 4 -12.28 12.12 -6.33
CA SER A 4 -11.65 10.83 -6.03
C SER A 4 -11.43 10.59 -4.53
N ALA A 5 -11.14 11.65 -3.75
CA ALA A 5 -10.97 11.54 -2.30
C ALA A 5 -12.30 11.29 -1.57
N SER A 6 -13.38 11.92 -2.04
CA SER A 6 -14.74 11.71 -1.51
C SER A 6 -15.18 10.25 -1.68
N ASN A 7 -14.92 9.66 -2.85
CA ASN A 7 -15.20 8.25 -3.11
C ASN A 7 -14.41 7.28 -2.20
N VAL A 8 -13.17 7.61 -1.82
CA VAL A 8 -12.35 6.76 -0.93
C VAL A 8 -12.90 6.80 0.49
N SER A 9 -13.28 7.98 0.99
CA SER A 9 -13.84 8.13 2.33
C SER A 9 -15.19 7.41 2.47
N GLU A 10 -16.05 7.48 1.46
CA GLU A 10 -17.32 6.75 1.42
C GLU A 10 -17.11 5.23 1.40
N LYS A 11 -16.20 4.73 0.55
CA LYS A 11 -15.84 3.30 0.49
C LYS A 11 -15.28 2.81 1.83
N LEU A 12 -14.46 3.62 2.50
CA LEU A 12 -13.89 3.29 3.80
C LEU A 12 -14.96 3.22 4.88
N ALA A 13 -15.89 4.18 4.93
CA ALA A 13 -16.98 4.19 5.90
C ALA A 13 -17.89 2.97 5.71
N LYS A 14 -18.21 2.63 4.46
CA LYS A 14 -19.02 1.43 4.15
C LYS A 14 -18.31 0.14 4.56
N ALA A 15 -17.02 0.00 4.25
CA ALA A 15 -16.24 -1.18 4.64
C ALA A 15 -16.10 -1.30 6.17
N LYS A 16 -15.91 -0.18 6.89
CA LYS A 16 -15.88 -0.15 8.36
C LYS A 16 -17.21 -0.49 9.00
N ALA A 17 -18.33 -0.22 8.34
CA ALA A 17 -19.65 -0.60 8.83
C ALA A 17 -19.93 -2.10 8.68
N ALA A 18 -19.24 -2.78 7.76
CA ALA A 18 -19.42 -4.20 7.49
C ALA A 18 -18.60 -5.12 8.42
N VAL A 19 -17.60 -4.57 9.12
CA VAL A 19 -16.65 -5.33 9.95
C VAL A 19 -16.69 -4.83 11.38
N ASP A 20 -16.69 -5.75 12.35
CA ASP A 20 -16.58 -5.38 13.76
C ASP A 20 -15.18 -4.80 14.06
N LYS A 21 -15.10 -3.86 15.00
CA LYS A 21 -13.86 -3.10 15.29
C LYS A 21 -12.70 -3.98 15.73
N ASP A 22 -13.01 -5.11 16.36
CA ASP A 22 -12.02 -6.04 16.93
C ASP A 22 -11.85 -7.32 16.11
N TYR A 23 -12.46 -7.40 14.92
CA TYR A 23 -12.37 -8.57 14.06
C TYR A 23 -10.98 -8.69 13.43
N VAL A 24 -10.38 -9.88 13.58
CA VAL A 24 -9.14 -10.27 12.92
C VAL A 24 -9.39 -11.61 12.21
N PRO A 25 -9.09 -11.72 10.90
CA PRO A 25 -9.23 -12.98 10.17
C PRO A 25 -8.45 -14.12 10.82
N THR A 26 -9.12 -15.24 11.03
CA THR A 26 -8.54 -16.49 11.55
C THR A 26 -8.63 -17.61 10.52
N ASP A 27 -7.75 -18.61 10.62
CA ASP A 27 -7.74 -19.78 9.73
C ASP A 27 -8.95 -20.72 9.95
N ASP A 28 -9.72 -20.52 11.03
CA ASP A 28 -10.92 -21.30 11.37
C ASP A 28 -12.17 -20.92 10.54
N GLU A 29 -12.09 -19.86 9.73
CA GLU A 29 -13.20 -19.36 8.91
C GLU A 29 -12.98 -19.66 7.41
N GLU A 30 -14.03 -19.53 6.62
CA GLU A 30 -13.94 -19.68 5.16
C GLU A 30 -12.94 -18.67 4.58
N TYR A 31 -11.93 -19.21 3.89
CA TYR A 31 -10.86 -18.43 3.30
C TYR A 31 -11.41 -17.43 2.28
N MET A 32 -11.13 -16.15 2.50
CA MET A 32 -11.62 -15.03 1.68
C MET A 32 -13.15 -14.93 1.59
N GLY A 33 -13.85 -15.33 2.66
CA GLY A 33 -15.26 -14.99 2.84
C GLY A 33 -15.50 -13.47 2.97
N GLU A 34 -16.77 -13.06 2.92
CA GLU A 34 -17.17 -11.64 2.91
C GLU A 34 -16.55 -10.83 4.06
N LYS A 35 -16.54 -11.38 5.28
CA LYS A 35 -15.94 -10.74 6.46
C LYS A 35 -14.43 -10.53 6.33
N GLN A 36 -13.70 -11.51 5.80
CA GLN A 36 -12.25 -11.41 5.59
C GLN A 36 -11.93 -10.38 4.51
N LEU A 37 -12.68 -10.40 3.40
CA LEU A 37 -12.52 -9.44 2.32
C LEU A 37 -12.78 -8.01 2.77
N ASP A 38 -13.82 -7.79 3.58
CA ASP A 38 -14.11 -6.46 4.09
C ASP A 38 -13.05 -6.00 5.10
N TYR A 39 -12.50 -6.89 5.93
CA TYR A 39 -11.35 -6.56 6.79
C TYR A 39 -10.15 -6.07 5.97
N PHE A 40 -9.75 -6.82 4.92
CA PHE A 40 -8.65 -6.41 4.06
C PHE A 40 -8.96 -5.14 3.26
N ARG A 41 -10.22 -4.93 2.87
CA ARG A 41 -10.67 -3.70 2.21
C ARG A 41 -10.52 -2.49 3.14
N VAL A 42 -10.91 -2.61 4.41
CA VAL A 42 -10.68 -1.56 5.42
C VAL A 42 -9.19 -1.29 5.58
N LEU A 43 -8.38 -2.33 5.76
CA LEU A 43 -6.94 -2.22 5.96
C LEU A 43 -6.26 -1.50 4.78
N LEU A 44 -6.60 -1.86 3.55
CA LEU A 44 -6.05 -1.25 2.33
C LEU A 44 -6.49 0.21 2.17
N LEU A 45 -7.75 0.53 2.45
CA LEU A 45 -8.27 1.90 2.35
C LEU A 45 -7.69 2.82 3.43
N ASP A 46 -7.56 2.35 4.66
CA ASP A 46 -6.91 3.10 5.75
C ASP A 46 -5.42 3.31 5.43
N TRP A 47 -4.74 2.31 4.89
CA TRP A 47 -3.35 2.48 4.47
C TRP A 47 -3.20 3.47 3.31
N LYS A 48 -4.10 3.42 2.33
CA LYS A 48 -4.12 4.42 1.24
C LYS A 48 -4.34 5.83 1.78
N LYS A 49 -5.27 5.99 2.73
CA LYS A 49 -5.55 7.28 3.38
C LYS A 49 -4.32 7.79 4.13
N SER A 50 -3.64 6.96 4.92
CA SER A 50 -2.46 7.39 5.68
C SER A 50 -1.30 7.83 4.77
N ILE A 51 -1.13 7.21 3.60
CA ILE A 51 -0.14 7.65 2.60
C ILE A 51 -0.53 9.03 2.03
N HIS A 52 -1.81 9.25 1.74
CA HIS A 52 -2.29 10.56 1.26
C HIS A 52 -2.13 11.65 2.33
N ASP A 53 -2.45 11.36 3.59
CA ASP A 53 -2.31 12.30 4.70
C ASP A 53 -0.83 12.66 4.91
N ALA A 54 0.07 11.67 4.89
CA ALA A 54 1.51 11.90 4.95
C ALA A 54 2.02 12.76 3.79
N ALA A 55 1.56 12.49 2.56
CA ALA A 55 1.93 13.30 1.40
C ALA A 55 1.41 14.75 1.50
N GLY A 56 0.24 14.96 2.11
CA GLY A 56 -0.31 16.29 2.39
C GLY A 56 0.54 17.06 3.39
N GLN A 57 0.95 16.41 4.48
CA GLN A 57 1.84 16.99 5.49
C GLN A 57 3.20 17.39 4.90
N THR A 58 3.82 16.52 4.09
CA THR A 58 5.05 16.85 3.37
C THR A 58 4.87 18.11 2.52
N LEU A 59 3.78 18.19 1.74
CA LEU A 59 3.54 19.34 0.88
C LEU A 59 3.41 20.63 1.68
N GLN A 60 2.72 20.57 2.82
CA GLN A 60 2.58 21.70 3.74
C GLN A 60 3.93 22.12 4.32
N SER A 61 4.74 21.17 4.80
CA SER A 61 6.10 21.46 5.28
C SER A 61 7.00 22.08 4.20
N LEU A 62 6.86 21.66 2.94
CA LEU A 62 7.59 22.28 1.82
C LEU A 62 7.10 23.69 1.48
N GLN A 63 5.81 23.98 1.69
CA GLN A 63 5.23 25.32 1.48
C GLN A 63 5.56 26.28 2.62
N GLU A 64 5.63 25.78 3.85
CA GLU A 64 5.96 26.53 5.07
C GLU A 64 7.48 26.65 5.32
N GLY A 65 8.29 25.89 4.57
CA GLY A 65 9.75 25.92 4.64
C GLY A 65 10.31 27.34 4.41
N PRO A 66 11.48 27.66 5.01
CA PRO A 66 11.98 29.03 5.06
C PRO A 66 12.13 29.63 3.66
N ILE A 67 11.80 30.92 3.57
CA ILE A 67 12.12 31.79 2.43
C ILE A 67 13.60 31.56 2.10
N ARG A 68 13.87 30.85 0.99
CA ARG A 68 15.17 30.48 0.42
C ARG A 68 16.36 31.20 1.07
N GLU A 69 17.15 30.44 1.82
CA GLU A 69 18.26 30.97 2.60
C GLU A 69 19.43 31.50 1.74
N PRO A 70 20.19 32.47 2.26
CA PRO A 70 21.03 33.38 1.47
C PRO A 70 22.42 32.83 1.09
N ASP A 71 22.81 31.66 1.61
CA ASP A 71 24.17 31.08 1.51
C ASP A 71 24.22 29.74 0.71
N LEU A 72 25.42 29.36 0.26
CA LEU A 72 25.64 28.18 -0.61
C LEU A 72 25.50 26.83 0.11
N ASN A 73 25.81 26.77 1.41
CA ASN A 73 25.72 25.54 2.22
C ASN A 73 24.27 25.20 2.57
N ASP A 74 23.48 26.21 2.90
CA ASP A 74 22.06 26.07 3.20
C ASP A 74 21.29 25.60 1.95
N ARG A 75 21.69 26.13 0.78
CA ARG A 75 21.18 25.67 -0.51
C ARG A 75 21.54 24.21 -0.80
N ALA A 76 22.80 23.81 -0.60
CA ALA A 76 23.24 22.44 -0.86
C ALA A 76 22.52 21.41 0.03
N SER A 77 22.30 21.76 1.29
CA SER A 77 21.55 20.92 2.24
C SER A 77 20.09 20.77 1.81
N SER A 78 19.45 21.89 1.47
CA SER A 78 18.06 21.92 0.99
C SER A 78 17.86 21.08 -0.29
N GLU A 79 18.75 21.20 -1.28
CA GLU A 79 18.64 20.41 -2.52
C GLU A 79 18.74 18.90 -2.26
N THR A 80 19.56 18.49 -1.28
CA THR A 80 19.70 17.08 -0.88
C THR A 80 18.41 16.56 -0.24
N ASP A 81 17.82 17.31 0.68
CA ASP A 81 16.57 16.95 1.36
C ASP A 81 15.41 16.83 0.37
N TRP A 82 15.34 17.75 -0.60
CA TRP A 82 14.35 17.71 -1.67
C TRP A 82 14.51 16.47 -2.56
N GLY A 83 15.75 16.08 -2.84
CA GLY A 83 16.05 14.86 -3.59
C GLY A 83 15.60 13.60 -2.85
N ILE A 84 15.72 13.56 -1.53
CA ILE A 84 15.23 12.45 -0.69
C ILE A 84 13.70 12.41 -0.72
N GLU A 85 13.05 13.56 -0.54
CA GLU A 85 11.59 13.64 -0.50
C GLU A 85 10.95 13.22 -1.84
N LEU A 86 11.54 13.65 -2.95
CA LEU A 86 11.07 13.27 -4.29
C LEU A 86 11.07 11.74 -4.48
N ARG A 87 12.15 11.07 -4.07
CA ARG A 87 12.27 9.59 -4.14
C ARG A 87 11.27 8.90 -3.22
N THR A 88 11.03 9.44 -2.03
CA THR A 88 10.04 8.90 -1.10
C THR A 88 8.63 8.99 -1.67
N ARG A 89 8.27 10.13 -2.25
CA ARG A 89 6.98 10.33 -2.93
C ARG A 89 6.79 9.37 -4.10
N ASP A 90 7.82 9.15 -4.91
CA ASP A 90 7.74 8.22 -6.04
C ASP A 90 7.51 6.77 -5.57
N ARG A 91 8.12 6.36 -4.44
CA ARG A 91 7.84 5.06 -3.80
C ARG A 91 6.41 4.98 -3.27
N GLN A 92 5.92 6.02 -2.60
CA GLN A 92 4.53 6.10 -2.13
C GLN A 92 3.52 6.02 -3.28
N ARG A 93 3.77 6.70 -4.41
CA ARG A 93 2.92 6.61 -5.61
C ARG A 93 2.84 5.19 -6.15
N LYS A 94 3.98 4.50 -6.26
CA LYS A 94 4.03 3.10 -6.68
C LYS A 94 3.28 2.19 -5.71
N LEU A 95 3.37 2.46 -4.41
CA LEU A 95 2.65 1.72 -3.38
C LEU A 95 1.14 1.93 -3.47
N ILE A 96 0.66 3.16 -3.68
CA ILE A 96 -0.76 3.45 -3.92
C ILE A 96 -1.28 2.66 -5.12
N SER A 97 -0.52 2.59 -6.22
CA SER A 97 -0.90 1.80 -7.40
C SER A 97 -1.07 0.31 -7.06
N LYS A 98 -0.21 -0.25 -6.18
CA LYS A 98 -0.35 -1.63 -5.69
C LYS A 98 -1.58 -1.81 -4.81
N ILE A 99 -1.90 -0.84 -3.95
CA ILE A 99 -3.12 -0.87 -3.13
C ILE A 99 -4.36 -0.83 -4.02
N ASP A 100 -4.37 0.02 -5.03
CA ASP A 100 -5.49 0.10 -5.98
C ASP A 100 -5.66 -1.19 -6.79
N ALA A 101 -4.56 -1.86 -7.13
CA ALA A 101 -4.61 -3.19 -7.74
C ALA A 101 -5.19 -4.24 -6.78
N ALA A 102 -4.78 -4.25 -5.52
CA ALA A 102 -5.32 -5.15 -4.51
C ALA A 102 -6.83 -4.94 -4.30
N LEU A 103 -7.29 -3.68 -4.22
CA LEU A 103 -8.71 -3.35 -4.11
C LEU A 103 -9.50 -3.85 -5.33
N ARG A 104 -8.96 -3.70 -6.55
CA ARG A 104 -9.60 -4.26 -7.75
C ARG A 104 -9.69 -5.79 -7.70
N ARG A 105 -8.65 -6.48 -7.21
CA ARG A 105 -8.66 -7.92 -7.04
C ARG A 105 -9.72 -8.38 -6.03
N ILE A 106 -9.96 -7.59 -4.98
CA ILE A 106 -11.06 -7.87 -4.03
C ILE A 106 -12.40 -7.75 -4.77
N ASP A 107 -12.60 -6.70 -5.56
CA ASP A 107 -13.84 -6.50 -6.32
C ASP A 107 -14.08 -7.60 -7.38
N GLN A 108 -13.00 -8.23 -7.88
CA GLN A 108 -13.03 -9.34 -8.84
C GLN A 108 -13.15 -10.72 -8.18
N GLY A 109 -12.99 -10.83 -6.86
CA GLY A 109 -12.96 -12.11 -6.16
C GLY A 109 -11.65 -12.91 -6.36
N GLU A 110 -10.56 -12.24 -6.76
CA GLU A 110 -9.23 -12.84 -6.98
C GLU A 110 -8.23 -12.49 -5.87
N TYR A 111 -8.65 -11.79 -4.82
CA TYR A 111 -7.79 -11.40 -3.71
C TYR A 111 -7.51 -12.55 -2.75
N GLY A 112 -6.24 -12.79 -2.44
CA GLY A 112 -5.82 -13.87 -1.55
C GLY A 112 -5.15 -15.03 -2.29
N TRP A 113 -5.34 -15.18 -3.59
CA TRP A 113 -4.71 -16.26 -4.35
C TRP A 113 -3.40 -15.82 -5.03
N CYS A 114 -2.47 -16.76 -5.17
CA CYS A 114 -1.19 -16.55 -5.83
C CYS A 114 -1.37 -16.36 -7.35
N GLU A 115 -0.84 -15.28 -7.92
CA GLU A 115 -0.95 -15.01 -9.37
C GLU A 115 -0.17 -16.01 -10.24
N VAL A 116 0.80 -16.73 -9.66
CA VAL A 116 1.66 -17.67 -10.40
C VAL A 116 1.18 -19.11 -10.27
N THR A 117 0.81 -19.53 -9.07
CA THR A 117 0.47 -20.93 -8.78
C THR A 117 -1.02 -21.17 -8.57
N GLY A 118 -1.80 -20.13 -8.27
CA GLY A 118 -3.21 -20.24 -7.88
C GLY A 118 -3.43 -20.64 -6.41
N ASP A 119 -2.36 -20.95 -5.68
CA ASP A 119 -2.45 -21.38 -4.27
C ASP A 119 -2.93 -20.25 -3.34
N PRO A 120 -3.60 -20.57 -2.23
CA PRO A 120 -3.98 -19.58 -1.23
C PRO A 120 -2.74 -18.95 -0.58
N ILE A 121 -2.71 -17.62 -0.53
CA ILE A 121 -1.69 -16.86 0.21
C ILE A 121 -2.07 -16.89 1.69
N GLY A 122 -1.17 -17.37 2.54
CA GLY A 122 -1.45 -17.50 3.97
C GLY A 122 -1.92 -16.18 4.61
N LEU A 123 -2.95 -16.26 5.46
CA LEU A 123 -3.59 -15.09 6.09
C LEU A 123 -2.58 -14.22 6.84
N ARG A 124 -1.66 -14.83 7.60
CA ARG A 124 -0.59 -14.12 8.30
C ARG A 124 0.29 -13.26 7.39
N ARG A 125 0.52 -13.71 6.14
CA ARG A 125 1.29 -12.94 5.14
C ARG A 125 0.48 -11.75 4.63
N LEU A 126 -0.81 -11.92 4.37
CA LEU A 126 -1.69 -10.84 3.92
C LEU A 126 -1.90 -9.79 5.02
N ILE A 127 -2.00 -10.21 6.29
CA ILE A 127 -2.07 -9.28 7.43
C ILE A 127 -0.79 -8.45 7.52
N ALA A 128 0.38 -9.07 7.36
CA ALA A 128 1.66 -8.35 7.37
C ALA A 128 1.87 -7.49 6.12
N ARG A 129 1.40 -7.95 4.95
CA ARG A 129 1.60 -7.28 3.67
C ARG A 129 0.39 -7.49 2.75
N PRO A 130 -0.65 -6.66 2.85
CA PRO A 130 -1.93 -6.88 2.18
C PRO A 130 -1.90 -6.65 0.66
N VAL A 131 -0.78 -6.17 0.12
CA VAL A 131 -0.53 -6.01 -1.33
C VAL A 131 0.29 -7.15 -1.92
N ALA A 132 0.55 -8.23 -1.16
CA ALA A 132 1.26 -9.39 -1.65
C ALA A 132 0.43 -10.14 -2.71
N THR A 133 1.03 -10.43 -3.85
CA THR A 133 0.35 -11.13 -4.96
C THR A 133 0.78 -12.59 -5.12
N MET A 134 1.79 -13.02 -4.37
CA MET A 134 2.41 -14.34 -4.44
C MET A 134 2.57 -14.94 -3.06
N THR A 135 2.55 -16.27 -2.97
CA THR A 135 2.92 -17.04 -1.76
C THR A 135 4.39 -16.83 -1.42
N VAL A 136 4.80 -17.26 -0.21
CA VAL A 136 6.22 -17.19 0.22
C VAL A 136 7.09 -18.02 -0.72
N GLU A 137 6.70 -19.26 -0.98
CA GLU A 137 7.46 -20.19 -1.83
C GLU A 137 7.60 -19.68 -3.27
N ALA A 138 6.50 -19.17 -3.85
CA ALA A 138 6.53 -18.61 -5.19
C ALA A 138 7.43 -17.36 -5.26
N GLN A 139 7.39 -16.52 -4.22
CA GLN A 139 8.26 -15.33 -4.12
C GLN A 139 9.73 -15.74 -4.03
N GLU A 140 10.07 -16.72 -3.20
CA GLU A 140 11.45 -17.23 -3.07
C GLU A 140 11.95 -17.84 -4.37
N ALA A 141 11.09 -18.58 -5.09
CA ALA A 141 11.42 -19.13 -6.40
C ALA A 141 11.69 -18.04 -7.45
N HIS A 142 10.87 -16.98 -7.46
CA HIS A 142 11.06 -15.83 -8.35
C HIS A 142 12.40 -15.12 -8.05
N GLU A 143 12.67 -14.81 -6.79
CA GLU A 143 13.90 -14.14 -6.37
C GLU A 143 15.16 -14.97 -6.67
N ARG A 144 15.08 -16.30 -6.55
CA ARG A 144 16.19 -17.20 -6.90
C ARG A 144 16.49 -17.15 -8.40
N ARG A 145 15.46 -17.12 -9.26
CA ARG A 145 15.62 -17.02 -10.72
C ARG A 145 16.17 -15.65 -11.14
N GLU A 146 15.72 -14.57 -10.53
CA GLU A 146 16.24 -13.23 -10.81
C GLU A 146 17.71 -13.07 -10.41
N LYS A 147 18.16 -13.72 -9.33
CA LYS A 147 19.59 -13.72 -8.94
C LYS A 147 20.45 -14.41 -9.98
N ILE A 148 20.04 -15.59 -10.45
CA ILE A 148 20.78 -16.35 -11.48
C ILE A 148 20.90 -15.52 -12.77
N SER A 149 19.83 -14.85 -13.20
CA SER A 149 19.81 -14.04 -14.43
C SER A 149 20.60 -12.73 -14.35
N ARG A 150 21.02 -12.28 -13.15
CA ARG A 150 21.79 -11.03 -12.98
C ARG A 150 23.30 -11.25 -12.95
N ASP A 151 23.73 -12.49 -12.70
CA ASP A 151 25.14 -12.89 -12.62
C ASP A 151 25.68 -13.45 -13.96
N ASP A 152 24.81 -13.58 -14.98
CA ASP A 152 25.15 -13.84 -16.40
C ASP A 152 25.11 -12.54 -17.23
#